data_AF-A0A1D8A2I4-F1
#
_entry.id   AF-A0A1D8A2I4-F1
#
_cell.length_a   1.000
_cell.length_b   1.000
_cell.length_c   1.000
_cell.angle_alpha   90.00
_cell.angle_beta   90.00
_cell.angle_gamma   90.00
#
_symmetry.space_group_name_H-M   'P 1'
#
loop_
_entity.id
_entity.type
_entity.pdbx_description
1 polymer ?
#
loop_
_entity_poly.entity_id
_entity_poly.type
_entity_poly.pdbx_seq_one_letter_code
_entity_poly.pdbx_strand_id
1 'polypeptide(L)'
;MYAGEVTTTDAAPVSSANICACGTPISPHSRGSCIKCGHAKMRRGVPDDFAEILRRLGSQGAAKHYKTSLSTLTRWRRECGMAKHHRAKPSAGTGMRRTGFAERPLMHARDMSFVGRSADYLRRYGSIHRCNHDGSFNPKGDHWRRNNRVVTSDHIVKIAINLGFRYEYDIAPGEVPAGFASVAETGVRNAEKFFGLSRRTVAQWKRERCPAPRGARRKDTPTDLTTISGRLSLRAMADHYQVSKGTVIRWLREADVSIAERKSLGKRLNS
;
A
#
# COMPACT_ATOMS: atom_id res chain seq x y z
N MET A 1 33.42 48.33 -3.12
CA MET A 1 33.86 46.93 -3.06
C MET A 1 32.73 46.13 -2.43
N TYR A 2 31.90 45.46 -3.23
CA TYR A 2 30.83 44.59 -2.72
C TYR A 2 31.31 43.14 -2.82
N ALA A 3 31.52 42.52 -1.66
CA ALA A 3 31.79 41.09 -1.57
C ALA A 3 30.48 40.34 -1.85
N GLY A 4 30.38 39.72 -3.02
CA GLY A 4 29.25 38.87 -3.38
C GLY A 4 29.34 37.53 -2.67
N GLU A 5 28.38 37.25 -1.80
CA GLU A 5 28.21 35.96 -1.14
C GLU A 5 27.82 34.91 -2.18
N VAL A 6 28.67 33.90 -2.36
CA VAL A 6 28.42 32.76 -3.23
C VAL A 6 27.50 31.80 -2.50
N THR A 7 26.19 31.87 -2.78
CA THR A 7 25.22 30.87 -2.35
C THR A 7 25.57 29.53 -2.99
N THR A 8 26.16 28.64 -2.20
CA THR A 8 26.42 27.25 -2.58
C THR A 8 25.07 26.54 -2.66
N THR A 9 24.62 26.26 -3.88
CA THR A 9 23.40 25.51 -4.14
C THR A 9 23.58 24.10 -3.58
N ASP A 10 22.90 23.80 -2.47
CA ASP A 10 22.86 22.47 -1.87
C ASP A 10 22.36 21.46 -2.92
N ALA A 11 23.30 20.71 -3.50
CA ALA A 11 22.99 19.61 -4.40
C ALA A 11 22.15 18.59 -3.62
N ALA A 12 20.97 18.28 -4.15
CA ALA A 12 20.07 17.28 -3.59
C ALA A 12 20.87 16.01 -3.24
N PRO A 13 20.67 15.41 -2.05
CA PRO A 13 21.48 14.28 -1.60
C PRO A 13 21.37 13.14 -2.61
N VAL A 14 22.45 12.95 -3.36
CA VAL A 14 22.54 11.87 -4.34
C VAL A 14 22.40 10.59 -3.55
N SER A 15 21.34 9.83 -3.84
CA SER A 15 21.05 8.55 -3.18
C SER A 15 22.33 7.73 -3.07
N SER A 16 22.83 7.57 -1.84
CA SER A 16 24.07 6.88 -1.46
C SER A 16 24.07 5.39 -1.82
N ALA A 17 23.01 4.89 -2.45
CA ALA A 17 22.77 3.49 -2.76
C ALA A 17 23.79 2.87 -3.74
N ASN A 18 24.61 3.67 -4.42
CA ASN A 18 25.60 3.20 -5.40
C ASN A 18 27.03 3.66 -5.10
N ILE A 19 27.40 3.82 -3.82
CA ILE A 19 28.78 4.12 -3.43
C ILE A 19 29.32 2.95 -2.58
N CYS A 20 30.52 2.47 -2.90
CA CYS A 20 31.22 1.48 -2.10
C CYS A 20 31.64 2.08 -0.75
N ALA A 21 31.90 1.26 0.26
CA ALA A 21 32.41 1.72 1.56
C ALA A 21 33.70 2.57 1.45
N CYS A 22 34.51 2.37 0.41
CA CYS A 22 35.71 3.17 0.13
C CYS A 22 35.43 4.47 -0.64
N GLY A 23 34.17 4.88 -0.80
CA GLY A 23 33.78 6.07 -1.57
C GLY A 23 33.74 5.88 -3.10
N THR A 24 34.16 4.72 -3.62
CA THR A 24 34.14 4.48 -5.08
C THR A 24 32.71 4.26 -5.58
N PRO A 25 32.24 4.99 -6.61
CA PRO A 25 30.95 4.72 -7.23
C PRO A 25 30.92 3.31 -7.82
N ILE A 26 29.81 2.61 -7.65
CA ILE A 26 29.64 1.23 -8.10
C ILE A 26 28.48 1.15 -9.07
N SER A 27 28.61 0.26 -10.06
CA SER A 27 27.51 -0.09 -10.96
C SER A 27 26.27 -0.50 -10.13
N PRO A 28 25.05 -0.13 -10.56
CA PRO A 28 23.81 -0.53 -9.89
C PRO A 28 23.60 -2.06 -9.84
N HIS A 29 24.33 -2.80 -10.69
CA HIS A 29 24.36 -4.28 -10.72
C HIS A 29 25.49 -4.88 -9.87
N SER A 30 26.41 -4.07 -9.38
CA SER A 30 27.41 -4.55 -8.42
C SER A 30 26.69 -5.06 -7.18
N ARG A 31 27.23 -6.12 -6.58
CA ARG A 31 26.72 -6.65 -5.32
C ARG A 31 26.86 -5.67 -4.15
N GLY A 32 27.35 -4.44 -4.37
CA GLY A 32 27.48 -3.34 -3.42
C GLY A 32 28.92 -3.04 -2.97
N SER A 33 29.92 -3.51 -3.70
CA SER A 33 31.34 -3.23 -3.44
C SER A 33 32.09 -3.06 -4.75
N CYS A 34 33.06 -2.16 -4.80
CA CYS A 34 33.93 -2.04 -5.96
C CYS A 34 34.84 -3.28 -6.06
N ILE A 35 35.38 -3.52 -7.26
CA ILE A 35 36.25 -4.68 -7.53
C ILE A 35 37.42 -4.73 -6.54
N LYS A 36 38.07 -3.58 -6.29
CA LYS A 36 39.19 -3.46 -5.33
C LYS A 36 38.79 -3.90 -3.91
N CYS A 37 37.68 -3.40 -3.39
CA CYS A 37 37.18 -3.78 -2.06
C CYS A 37 36.76 -5.26 -2.00
N GLY A 38 36.19 -5.79 -3.09
CA GLY A 38 35.87 -7.21 -3.22
C GLY A 38 37.11 -8.09 -3.10
N HIS A 39 38.19 -7.75 -3.81
CA HIS A 39 39.47 -8.46 -3.72
C HIS A 39 40.16 -8.29 -2.36
N ALA A 40 40.12 -7.10 -1.78
CA ALA A 40 40.68 -6.81 -0.46
C ALA A 40 39.86 -7.44 0.70
N LYS A 41 38.77 -8.15 0.39
CA LYS A 41 37.83 -8.71 1.38
C LYS A 41 37.32 -7.67 2.38
N MET A 42 37.24 -6.38 1.99
CA MET A 42 36.70 -5.34 2.85
C MET A 42 35.24 -5.64 3.18
N ARG A 43 34.96 -5.77 4.47
CA ARG A 43 33.62 -6.07 4.98
C ARG A 43 32.81 -4.78 5.01
N ARG A 44 31.61 -4.78 4.43
CA ARG A 44 30.66 -3.67 4.62
C ARG A 44 30.29 -3.52 6.08
N GLY A 45 30.23 -2.29 6.59
CA GLY A 45 29.61 -2.00 7.88
C GLY A 45 28.13 -2.37 7.91
N VAL A 46 27.57 -2.47 9.12
CA VAL A 46 26.12 -2.61 9.31
C VAL A 46 25.47 -1.24 9.04
N PRO A 47 24.43 -1.15 8.20
CA PRO A 47 23.61 0.06 8.10
C PRO A 47 22.90 0.38 9.41
N ASP A 48 22.74 1.66 9.76
CA ASP A 48 22.09 2.09 11.01
C ASP A 48 20.61 1.68 11.09
N ASP A 49 19.93 1.64 9.95
CA ASP A 49 18.52 1.26 9.81
C ASP A 49 18.28 -0.27 9.76
N PHE A 50 19.35 -1.06 9.89
CA PHE A 50 19.31 -2.51 9.65
C PHE A 50 18.28 -3.25 10.49
N ALA A 51 18.22 -2.95 11.80
CA ALA A 51 17.32 -3.62 12.73
C ALA A 51 15.84 -3.34 12.41
N GLU A 52 15.53 -2.11 12.00
CA GLU A 52 14.16 -1.72 11.63
C GLU A 52 13.70 -2.41 10.34
N ILE A 53 14.52 -2.34 9.30
CA ILE A 53 14.23 -2.98 8.01
C ILE A 53 14.10 -4.50 8.16
N LEU A 54 14.97 -5.12 8.95
CA LEU A 54 14.91 -6.56 9.21
C LEU A 54 13.61 -6.98 9.90
N ARG A 55 13.15 -6.20 10.89
CA ARG A 55 11.88 -6.44 11.60
C ARG A 55 10.67 -6.28 10.68
N ARG A 56 10.71 -5.31 9.76
CA ARG A 56 9.62 -5.00 8.83
C ARG A 56 9.52 -5.99 7.67
N LEU A 57 10.64 -6.34 7.03
CA LEU A 57 10.66 -7.11 5.79
C LEU A 57 11.08 -8.58 5.95
N GLY A 58 11.65 -8.96 7.10
CA GLY A 58 12.30 -10.24 7.29
C GLY A 58 13.64 -10.35 6.53
N SER A 59 14.37 -11.45 6.74
CA SER A 59 15.73 -11.61 6.20
C SER A 59 15.81 -11.57 4.68
N GLN A 60 14.87 -12.20 3.96
CA GLN A 60 14.86 -12.19 2.50
C GLN A 60 14.55 -10.80 1.94
N GLY A 61 13.59 -10.09 2.54
CA GLY A 61 13.24 -8.75 2.14
C GLY A 61 14.36 -7.75 2.42
N ALA A 62 15.02 -7.86 3.58
CA ALA A 62 16.21 -7.08 3.90
C ALA A 62 17.38 -7.37 2.92
N ALA A 63 17.55 -8.62 2.48
CA ALA A 63 18.60 -8.99 1.52
C ALA A 63 18.42 -8.24 0.20
N LYS A 64 17.17 -8.21 -0.28
CA LYS A 64 16.79 -7.50 -1.49
C LYS A 64 16.91 -5.99 -1.32
N HIS A 65 16.50 -5.46 -0.17
CA HIS A 65 16.57 -4.03 0.14
C HIS A 65 18.01 -3.51 0.10
N TYR A 66 18.93 -4.17 0.80
CA TYR A 66 20.35 -3.81 0.84
C TYR A 66 21.19 -4.36 -0.32
N LYS A 67 20.55 -5.03 -1.30
CA LYS A 67 21.20 -5.73 -2.43
C LYS A 67 22.38 -6.61 -1.97
N THR A 68 22.19 -7.34 -0.88
CA THR A 68 23.25 -8.09 -0.21
C THR A 68 22.91 -9.57 -0.07
N SER A 69 23.92 -10.40 0.19
CA SER A 69 23.74 -11.84 0.41
C SER A 69 23.18 -12.13 1.81
N LEU A 70 22.49 -13.27 1.96
CA LEU A 70 22.05 -13.75 3.29
C LEU A 70 23.22 -14.02 4.24
N SER A 71 24.40 -14.35 3.70
CA SER A 71 25.62 -14.52 4.49
C SER A 71 26.05 -13.20 5.14
N THR A 72 25.99 -12.10 4.37
CA THR A 72 26.25 -10.74 4.88
C THR A 72 25.24 -10.35 5.96
N LEU A 73 23.95 -10.58 5.73
CA LEU A 73 22.90 -10.33 6.73
C LEU A 73 23.08 -11.14 8.01
N THR A 74 23.52 -12.39 7.88
CA THR A 74 23.78 -13.25 9.04
C THR A 74 24.96 -12.71 9.86
N ARG A 75 25.97 -12.13 9.21
CA ARG A 75 27.06 -11.43 9.89
C ARG A 75 26.55 -10.17 10.59
N TRP A 76 25.83 -9.30 9.88
CA TRP A 76 25.24 -8.08 10.46
C TRP A 76 24.34 -8.37 11.67
N ARG A 77 23.54 -9.45 11.62
CA ARG A 77 22.78 -9.92 12.79
C ARG A 77 23.67 -10.21 13.99
N ARG A 78 24.82 -10.89 13.79
CA ARG A 78 25.77 -11.17 14.88
C ARG A 78 26.39 -9.88 15.43
N GLU A 79 26.76 -8.96 14.55
CA GLU A 79 27.35 -7.66 14.93
C GLU A 79 26.36 -6.81 15.75
N CYS A 80 25.05 -6.93 15.50
CA CYS A 80 23.99 -6.29 16.30
C CYS A 80 23.46 -7.13 17.49
N GLY A 81 24.10 -8.24 17.85
CA GLY A 81 23.63 -9.10 18.95
C GLY A 81 22.32 -9.86 18.68
N MET A 82 21.88 -9.96 17.43
CA MET A 82 20.68 -10.69 17.03
C MET A 82 20.96 -12.17 16.74
N ALA A 83 19.95 -13.01 16.98
CA ALA A 83 20.02 -14.44 16.65
C ALA A 83 20.33 -14.68 15.16
N LYS A 84 21.18 -15.67 14.89
CA LYS A 84 21.55 -16.09 13.53
C LYS A 84 20.29 -16.41 12.73
N HIS A 85 20.28 -16.04 11.45
CA HIS A 85 19.22 -16.50 10.55
C HIS A 85 19.37 -18.01 10.38
N HIS A 86 18.53 -18.78 11.08
CA HIS A 86 18.38 -20.19 10.80
C HIS A 86 17.66 -20.30 9.46
N ARG A 87 18.44 -20.51 8.39
CA ARG A 87 17.88 -21.10 7.19
C ARG A 87 17.29 -22.42 7.67
N ALA A 88 15.99 -22.64 7.48
CA ALA A 88 15.42 -23.96 7.64
C ALA A 88 16.38 -24.89 6.87
N LYS A 89 17.11 -25.74 7.61
CA LYS A 89 17.95 -26.73 6.95
C LYS A 89 16.97 -27.42 6.00
N PRO A 90 17.24 -27.49 4.69
CA PRO A 90 16.46 -28.39 3.84
C PRO A 90 16.46 -29.69 4.62
N SER A 91 15.27 -30.14 5.02
CA SER A 91 15.13 -31.28 5.91
C SER A 91 16.10 -32.31 5.40
N ALA A 92 17.01 -32.80 6.24
CA ALA A 92 17.87 -33.92 5.90
C ALA A 92 17.03 -35.21 5.80
N GLY A 93 15.77 -35.08 5.35
CA GLY A 93 14.95 -36.16 4.87
C GLY A 93 15.69 -36.71 3.66
N THR A 94 16.28 -37.87 3.90
CA THR A 94 16.26 -39.00 2.98
C THR A 94 16.53 -38.56 1.56
N GLY A 95 17.80 -38.61 1.16
CA GLY A 95 18.26 -38.33 -0.19
C GLY A 95 17.19 -38.72 -1.19
N MET A 96 16.51 -37.71 -1.72
CA MET A 96 15.53 -37.88 -2.78
C MET A 96 16.37 -38.31 -3.97
N ARG A 97 16.58 -39.63 -4.05
CA ARG A 97 16.88 -40.32 -5.29
C ARG A 97 16.00 -39.62 -6.30
N ARG A 98 16.59 -39.20 -7.42
CA ARG A 98 15.87 -38.77 -8.60
C ARG A 98 15.01 -39.96 -9.06
N THR A 99 13.92 -40.25 -8.34
CA THR A 99 12.85 -41.11 -8.79
C THR A 99 12.28 -40.36 -9.97
N GLY A 100 12.64 -40.84 -11.15
CA GLY A 100 12.35 -40.21 -12.42
C GLY A 100 10.87 -39.88 -12.50
N PHE A 101 10.56 -38.67 -12.97
CA PHE A 101 9.29 -38.33 -13.61
C PHE A 101 8.04 -38.93 -12.93
N ALA A 102 8.03 -39.05 -11.60
CA ALA A 102 6.83 -39.40 -10.88
C ALA A 102 5.88 -38.24 -11.14
N GLU A 103 4.78 -38.55 -11.82
CA GLU A 103 3.72 -37.64 -12.21
C GLU A 103 3.55 -36.62 -11.11
N ARG A 104 3.85 -35.34 -11.41
CA ARG A 104 3.52 -34.24 -10.51
C ARG A 104 2.06 -34.48 -10.13
N PRO A 105 1.74 -34.69 -8.83
CA PRO A 105 0.37 -34.95 -8.42
C PRO A 105 -0.50 -33.93 -9.13
N LEU A 106 -1.41 -34.41 -9.99
CA LEU A 106 -2.31 -33.60 -10.81
C LEU A 106 -2.71 -32.42 -9.96
N MET A 107 -2.15 -31.23 -10.27
CA MET A 107 -2.34 -30.04 -9.44
C MET A 107 -3.84 -29.93 -9.23
N HIS A 108 -4.30 -30.18 -8.00
CA HIS A 108 -5.70 -29.99 -7.65
C HIS A 108 -6.12 -28.65 -8.24
N ALA A 109 -7.21 -28.66 -9.01
CA ALA A 109 -7.65 -27.57 -9.87
C ALA A 109 -7.18 -26.21 -9.34
N ARG A 110 -6.32 -25.52 -10.11
CA ARG A 110 -5.76 -24.24 -9.67
C ARG A 110 -6.91 -23.35 -9.23
N ASP A 111 -6.82 -22.84 -8.01
CA ASP A 111 -7.79 -21.92 -7.47
C ASP A 111 -7.70 -20.59 -8.22
N MET A 112 -8.53 -20.44 -9.24
CA MET A 112 -8.61 -19.25 -10.10
C MET A 112 -9.39 -18.10 -9.44
N SER A 113 -9.89 -18.27 -8.21
CA SER A 113 -10.50 -17.17 -7.46
C SER A 113 -9.50 -16.04 -7.24
N PHE A 114 -10.02 -14.85 -6.95
CA PHE A 114 -9.19 -13.69 -6.65
C PHE A 114 -8.23 -13.94 -5.47
N VAL A 115 -8.71 -14.64 -4.46
CA VAL A 115 -7.93 -15.04 -3.28
C VAL A 115 -6.86 -16.05 -3.67
N GLY A 116 -7.22 -17.07 -4.46
CA GLY A 116 -6.28 -18.08 -4.95
C GLY A 116 -5.12 -17.49 -5.76
N ARG A 117 -5.43 -16.57 -6.68
CA ARG A 117 -4.42 -15.81 -7.45
C ARG A 117 -3.56 -14.91 -6.56
N SER A 118 -4.17 -14.24 -5.58
CA SER A 118 -3.43 -13.44 -4.59
C SER A 118 -2.45 -14.30 -3.80
N ALA A 119 -2.88 -15.48 -3.35
CA ALA A 119 -2.02 -16.44 -2.69
C ALA A 119 -0.89 -16.92 -3.61
N ASP A 120 -1.18 -17.20 -4.88
CA ASP A 120 -0.19 -17.63 -5.87
C ASP A 120 0.86 -16.54 -6.15
N TYR A 121 0.44 -15.28 -6.26
CA TYR A 121 1.35 -14.13 -6.32
C TYR A 121 2.30 -14.11 -5.12
N LEU A 122 1.76 -14.33 -3.92
CA LEU A 122 2.51 -14.29 -2.67
C LEU A 122 3.44 -15.49 -2.47
N ARG A 123 3.23 -16.62 -3.15
CA ARG A 123 4.13 -17.79 -3.10
C ARG A 123 5.56 -17.47 -3.55
N ARG A 124 5.74 -16.42 -4.35
CA ARG A 124 7.07 -15.88 -4.72
C ARG A 124 7.86 -15.33 -3.55
N TYR A 125 7.20 -15.03 -2.42
CA TYR A 125 7.79 -14.45 -1.22
C TYR A 125 7.81 -15.40 -0.01
N GLY A 126 7.30 -16.63 -0.15
CA GLY A 126 7.29 -17.62 0.94
C GLY A 126 6.22 -18.71 0.78
N SER A 127 6.19 -19.66 1.71
CA SER A 127 5.24 -20.78 1.69
C SER A 127 3.82 -20.33 2.02
N ILE A 128 2.87 -20.62 1.14
CA ILE A 128 1.44 -20.31 1.30
C ILE A 128 0.58 -21.47 0.81
N HIS A 129 -0.30 -21.96 1.69
CA HIS A 129 -1.24 -23.05 1.41
C HIS A 129 -2.57 -22.82 2.14
N ARG A 130 -3.66 -23.41 1.64
CA ARG A 130 -4.96 -23.40 2.31
C ARG A 130 -4.91 -24.28 3.56
N CYS A 131 -5.59 -23.84 4.60
CA CYS A 131 -5.66 -24.51 5.88
C CYS A 131 -7.02 -24.28 6.54
N ASN A 132 -7.31 -25.05 7.58
CA ASN A 132 -8.40 -24.79 8.51
C ASN A 132 -8.02 -23.63 9.46
N HIS A 133 -8.97 -23.19 10.29
CA HIS A 133 -8.74 -22.14 11.30
C HIS A 133 -7.67 -22.50 12.34
N ASP A 134 -7.47 -23.79 12.61
CA ASP A 134 -6.42 -24.34 13.49
C ASP A 134 -5.03 -24.39 12.84
N GLY A 135 -4.94 -24.07 11.53
CA GLY A 135 -3.69 -24.12 10.76
C GLY A 135 -3.31 -25.51 10.24
N SER A 136 -4.16 -26.51 10.40
CA SER A 136 -4.03 -27.83 9.76
C SER A 136 -4.26 -27.73 8.25
N PHE A 137 -3.52 -28.52 7.47
CA PHE A 137 -3.60 -28.48 6.02
C PHE A 137 -4.97 -28.96 5.53
N ASN A 138 -5.68 -28.12 4.77
CA ASN A 138 -6.94 -28.47 4.12
C ASN A 138 -7.04 -27.74 2.77
N PRO A 139 -7.04 -28.45 1.62
CA PRO A 139 -7.12 -27.81 0.31
C PRO A 139 -8.43 -27.05 0.08
N LYS A 140 -9.50 -27.38 0.81
CA LYS A 140 -10.81 -26.70 0.76
C LYS A 140 -11.00 -25.70 1.91
N GLY A 141 -10.00 -25.51 2.76
CA GLY A 141 -10.06 -24.59 3.90
C GLY A 141 -10.24 -23.13 3.45
N ASP A 142 -10.95 -22.35 4.25
CA ASP A 142 -11.25 -20.92 4.07
C ASP A 142 -10.13 -20.00 4.58
N HIS A 143 -9.18 -20.55 5.33
CA HIS A 143 -8.00 -19.88 5.84
C HIS A 143 -6.76 -20.21 5.02
N TRP A 144 -5.74 -19.37 5.17
CA TRP A 144 -4.44 -19.53 4.53
C TRP A 144 -3.33 -19.50 5.56
N ARG A 145 -2.39 -20.43 5.47
CA ARG A 145 -1.20 -20.44 6.30
C ARG A 145 -0.04 -19.84 5.51
N ARG A 146 0.45 -18.69 5.97
CA ARG A 146 1.64 -18.02 5.43
C ARG A 146 2.78 -18.16 6.43
N ASN A 147 3.75 -19.01 6.08
CA ASN A 147 4.82 -19.42 6.99
C ASN A 147 4.23 -20.00 8.29
N ASN A 148 4.33 -19.29 9.42
CA ASN A 148 3.85 -19.73 10.74
C ASN A 148 2.60 -18.98 11.23
N ARG A 149 1.88 -18.28 10.33
CA ARG A 149 0.67 -17.54 10.70
C ARG A 149 -0.52 -17.99 9.85
N VAL A 150 -1.63 -18.27 10.51
CA VAL A 150 -2.93 -18.45 9.86
C VAL A 150 -3.53 -17.07 9.62
N VAL A 151 -3.98 -16.82 8.40
CA VAL A 151 -4.55 -15.55 7.96
C VAL A 151 -5.84 -15.81 7.18
N THR A 152 -6.78 -14.89 7.29
CA THR A 152 -8.04 -14.93 6.55
C THR A 152 -7.83 -14.59 5.07
N SER A 153 -8.80 -14.93 4.23
CA SER A 153 -8.78 -14.67 2.80
C SER A 153 -8.62 -13.17 2.46
N ASP A 154 -9.33 -12.28 3.16
CA ASP A 154 -9.22 -10.82 2.98
C ASP A 154 -7.82 -10.30 3.32
N HIS A 155 -7.19 -10.90 4.32
CA HIS A 155 -5.85 -10.52 4.75
C HIS A 155 -4.81 -10.92 3.71
N ILE A 156 -4.92 -12.12 3.11
CA ILE A 156 -4.06 -12.55 2.00
C ILE A 156 -4.14 -11.57 0.83
N VAL A 157 -5.35 -11.20 0.45
CA VAL A 157 -5.61 -10.19 -0.60
C VAL A 157 -4.92 -8.87 -0.27
N LYS A 158 -5.12 -8.35 0.94
CA LYS A 158 -4.54 -7.08 1.38
C LYS A 158 -3.00 -7.11 1.36
N ILE A 159 -2.39 -8.20 1.80
CA ILE A 159 -0.92 -8.37 1.74
C ILE A 159 -0.43 -8.38 0.28
N ALA A 160 -1.12 -9.10 -0.60
CA ALA A 160 -0.78 -9.17 -2.01
C ALA A 160 -0.81 -7.78 -2.65
N ILE A 161 -1.90 -7.04 -2.47
CA ILE A 161 -2.06 -5.67 -3.01
C ILE A 161 -0.96 -4.75 -2.48
N ASN A 162 -0.66 -4.79 -1.18
CA ASN A 162 0.39 -3.97 -0.58
C ASN A 162 1.80 -4.28 -1.15
N LEU A 163 2.02 -5.50 -1.64
CA LEU A 163 3.27 -5.90 -2.29
C LEU A 163 3.30 -5.61 -3.78
N GLY A 164 2.24 -5.01 -4.33
CA GLY A 164 2.13 -4.66 -5.74
C GLY A 164 1.48 -5.75 -6.59
N PHE A 165 0.75 -6.70 -6.00
CA PHE A 165 -0.19 -7.50 -6.77
C PHE A 165 -1.25 -6.57 -7.32
N ARG A 166 -1.17 -6.32 -8.62
CA ARG A 166 -2.25 -5.71 -9.38
C ARG A 166 -3.03 -6.85 -9.96
N TYR A 167 -4.34 -6.83 -9.72
CA TYR A 167 -5.20 -7.74 -10.43
C TYR A 167 -5.32 -7.21 -11.85
N GLU A 168 -4.44 -7.68 -12.72
CA GLU A 168 -4.58 -7.48 -14.15
C GLU A 168 -5.72 -8.40 -14.56
N TYR A 169 -6.89 -7.79 -14.61
CA TYR A 169 -8.13 -8.45 -14.87
C TYR A 169 -8.18 -8.82 -16.35
N ASP A 170 -8.30 -10.11 -16.65
CA ASP A 170 -9.24 -10.56 -17.68
C ASP A 170 -10.66 -10.40 -17.10
N ILE A 171 -11.13 -9.16 -16.85
CA ILE A 171 -12.57 -8.91 -16.74
C ILE A 171 -13.06 -9.11 -18.15
N ALA A 172 -13.90 -10.12 -18.36
CA ALA A 172 -14.69 -10.17 -19.57
C ALA A 172 -15.36 -8.80 -19.72
N PRO A 173 -15.12 -8.06 -20.81
CA PRO A 173 -15.57 -6.68 -20.94
C PRO A 173 -17.05 -6.55 -20.57
N GLY A 174 -17.33 -5.81 -19.49
CA GLY A 174 -18.69 -5.60 -18.97
C GLY A 174 -19.03 -6.29 -17.65
N GLU A 175 -18.22 -7.22 -17.15
CA GLU A 175 -18.45 -7.84 -15.84
C GLU A 175 -17.98 -6.95 -14.69
N VAL A 176 -18.85 -6.71 -13.71
CA VAL A 176 -18.53 -5.90 -12.53
C VAL A 176 -18.02 -6.85 -11.44
N PRO A 177 -16.80 -6.64 -10.90
CA PRO A 177 -16.24 -7.45 -9.84
C PRO A 177 -17.17 -7.59 -8.63
N ALA A 178 -17.22 -8.80 -8.07
CA ALA A 178 -17.85 -9.01 -6.77
C ALA A 178 -17.23 -8.05 -5.72
N GLY A 179 -18.08 -7.43 -4.90
CA GLY A 179 -17.66 -6.45 -3.90
C GLY A 179 -17.39 -5.03 -4.44
N PHE A 180 -17.54 -4.78 -5.75
CA PHE A 180 -17.39 -3.44 -6.32
C PHE A 180 -18.28 -2.40 -5.64
N ALA A 181 -19.54 -2.73 -5.35
CA ALA A 181 -20.50 -1.79 -4.76
C ALA A 181 -20.03 -1.24 -3.41
N SER A 182 -19.61 -2.13 -2.49
CA SER A 182 -19.13 -1.75 -1.16
C SER A 182 -17.90 -0.85 -1.21
N VAL A 183 -16.94 -1.14 -2.10
CA VAL A 183 -15.76 -0.28 -2.26
C VAL A 183 -16.13 1.04 -2.95
N ALA A 184 -17.04 1.02 -3.93
CA ALA A 184 -17.47 2.20 -4.67
C ALA A 184 -18.28 3.20 -3.81
N GLU A 185 -18.96 2.74 -2.76
CA GLU A 185 -19.61 3.58 -1.74
C GLU A 185 -18.60 4.51 -1.06
N THR A 186 -17.39 4.01 -0.75
CA THR A 186 -16.32 4.81 -0.14
C THR A 186 -15.76 5.90 -1.07
N GLY A 187 -16.02 5.80 -2.37
CA GLY A 187 -15.65 6.80 -3.37
C GLY A 187 -14.99 6.21 -4.63
N VAL A 188 -15.18 6.91 -5.75
CA VAL A 188 -14.66 6.49 -7.07
C VAL A 188 -13.13 6.35 -7.07
N ARG A 189 -12.40 7.26 -6.40
CA ARG A 189 -10.93 7.20 -6.29
C ARG A 189 -10.43 5.97 -5.53
N ASN A 190 -11.17 5.52 -4.52
CA ASN A 190 -10.79 4.36 -3.73
C ASN A 190 -11.01 3.09 -4.55
N ALA A 191 -12.15 2.98 -5.23
CA ALA A 191 -12.42 1.89 -6.17
C ALA A 191 -11.43 1.86 -7.36
N GLU A 192 -11.05 3.02 -7.90
CA GLU A 192 -10.00 3.15 -8.94
C GLU A 192 -8.68 2.50 -8.49
N LYS A 193 -8.19 2.85 -7.30
CA LYS A 193 -6.96 2.28 -6.74
C LYS A 193 -7.11 0.80 -6.39
N PHE A 194 -8.27 0.40 -5.86
CA PHE A 194 -8.50 -0.96 -5.37
C PHE A 194 -8.61 -1.97 -6.51
N PHE A 195 -9.39 -1.65 -7.55
CA PHE A 195 -9.60 -2.54 -8.70
C PHE A 195 -8.58 -2.33 -9.83
N GLY A 196 -7.75 -1.28 -9.76
CA GLY A 196 -6.80 -0.96 -10.82
C GLY A 196 -7.48 -0.56 -12.15
N LEU A 197 -8.73 -0.09 -12.07
CA LEU A 197 -9.53 0.27 -13.23
C LEU A 197 -9.41 1.76 -13.53
N SER A 198 -9.68 2.15 -14.78
CA SER A 198 -9.78 3.56 -15.12
C SER A 198 -10.89 4.24 -14.32
N ARG A 199 -10.68 5.50 -13.92
CA ARG A 199 -11.72 6.29 -13.24
C ARG A 199 -13.04 6.32 -14.02
N ARG A 200 -12.96 6.34 -15.36
CA ARG A 200 -14.13 6.35 -16.25
C ARG A 200 -14.95 5.07 -16.10
N THR A 201 -14.30 3.91 -16.10
CA THR A 201 -14.94 2.60 -15.91
C THR A 201 -15.60 2.50 -14.53
N VAL A 202 -14.89 2.90 -13.47
CA VAL A 202 -15.44 2.90 -12.10
C VAL A 202 -16.65 3.83 -11.99
N ALA A 203 -16.58 5.03 -12.57
CA ALA A 203 -17.71 5.97 -12.57
C ALA A 203 -18.91 5.44 -13.36
N GLN A 204 -18.66 4.76 -14.49
CA GLN A 204 -19.70 4.11 -15.27
C GLN A 204 -20.40 3.01 -14.46
N TRP A 205 -19.65 2.04 -13.93
CA TRP A 205 -20.21 0.95 -13.14
C TRP A 205 -20.91 1.41 -11.88
N LYS A 206 -20.39 2.47 -11.23
CA LYS A 206 -21.07 3.08 -10.09
C LYS A 206 -22.44 3.62 -10.50
N ARG A 207 -22.58 4.26 -11.66
CA ARG A 207 -23.89 4.74 -12.15
C ARG A 207 -24.85 3.59 -12.50
N GLU A 208 -24.33 2.54 -13.12
CA GLU A 208 -25.13 1.41 -13.60
C GLU A 208 -25.58 0.46 -12.48
N ARG A 209 -24.72 0.23 -11.48
CA ARG A 209 -24.93 -0.83 -10.46
C ARG A 209 -25.09 -0.32 -9.04
N CYS A 210 -24.69 0.91 -8.75
CA CYS A 210 -24.94 1.57 -7.48
C CYS A 210 -25.82 2.79 -7.75
N PRO A 211 -27.10 2.59 -8.15
CA PRO A 211 -27.99 3.71 -8.36
C PRO A 211 -27.93 4.54 -7.07
N ALA A 212 -27.41 5.77 -7.21
CA ALA A 212 -27.41 6.69 -6.08
C ALA A 212 -28.84 6.69 -5.53
N PRO A 213 -29.05 6.66 -4.20
CA PRO A 213 -30.39 6.68 -3.65
C PRO A 213 -31.14 7.81 -4.33
N ARG A 214 -32.11 7.46 -5.18
CA ARG A 214 -32.84 8.43 -5.98
C ARG A 214 -33.59 9.28 -4.97
N GLY A 215 -33.10 10.49 -4.75
CA GLY A 215 -33.59 11.34 -3.68
C GLY A 215 -32.90 11.11 -2.33
N ALA A 216 -31.57 11.22 -2.26
CA ALA A 216 -31.00 11.87 -1.08
C ALA A 216 -31.74 13.21 -0.95
N ARG A 217 -32.80 13.24 -0.12
CA ARG A 217 -33.73 14.36 0.00
C ARG A 217 -32.87 15.59 0.14
N ARG A 218 -33.08 16.56 -0.75
CA ARG A 218 -32.45 17.88 -0.58
C ARG A 218 -32.82 18.30 0.83
N LYS A 219 -31.82 18.53 1.69
CA LYS A 219 -32.10 19.05 3.02
C LYS A 219 -32.78 20.41 2.82
N ASP A 220 -33.94 20.58 3.43
CA ASP A 220 -34.70 21.83 3.38
C ASP A 220 -33.88 22.97 3.98
N THR A 221 -34.14 24.19 3.53
CA THR A 221 -33.44 25.38 4.01
C THR A 221 -33.83 25.64 5.46
N PRO A 222 -32.87 25.66 6.41
CA PRO A 222 -33.16 25.97 7.80
C PRO A 222 -33.76 27.38 7.94
N THR A 223 -34.78 27.54 8.78
CA THR A 223 -35.45 28.84 8.99
C THR A 223 -34.56 29.86 9.71
N ASP A 224 -33.58 29.40 10.49
CA ASP A 224 -32.61 30.22 11.24
C ASP A 224 -31.37 30.62 10.42
N LEU A 225 -31.31 30.22 9.13
CA LEU A 225 -30.15 30.41 8.28
C LEU A 225 -29.73 31.87 8.17
N THR A 226 -30.69 32.79 8.02
CA THR A 226 -30.43 34.23 7.87
C THR A 226 -29.80 34.80 9.13
N THR A 227 -30.34 34.48 10.30
CA THR A 227 -29.82 34.89 11.61
C THR A 227 -28.40 34.38 11.86
N ILE A 228 -28.14 33.10 11.57
CA ILE A 228 -26.83 32.48 11.80
C ILE A 228 -25.79 32.95 10.77
N SER A 229 -26.22 33.25 9.54
CA SER A 229 -25.33 33.69 8.46
C SER A 229 -24.60 35.00 8.76
N GLY A 230 -25.19 35.90 9.55
CA GLY A 230 -24.55 37.14 9.98
C GLY A 230 -23.42 36.95 11.01
N ARG A 231 -23.40 35.82 11.72
CA ARG A 231 -22.50 35.57 12.86
C ARG A 231 -21.40 34.56 12.57
N LEU A 232 -21.71 33.53 11.78
CA LEU A 232 -20.79 32.42 11.53
C LEU A 232 -20.16 32.51 10.13
N SER A 233 -18.94 32.00 9.99
CA SER A 233 -18.33 31.80 8.66
C SER A 233 -19.03 30.66 7.91
N LEU A 234 -18.87 30.59 6.58
CA LEU A 234 -19.43 29.49 5.78
C LEU A 234 -18.99 28.09 6.26
N ARG A 235 -17.76 27.98 6.79
CA ARG A 235 -17.24 26.72 7.34
C ARG A 235 -17.93 26.39 8.66
N ALA A 236 -18.02 27.36 9.57
CA ALA A 236 -18.70 27.18 10.85
C ALA A 236 -20.20 26.85 10.67
N MET A 237 -20.87 27.42 9.66
CA MET A 237 -22.24 27.04 9.31
C MET A 237 -22.33 25.60 8.78
N ALA A 238 -21.39 25.17 7.94
CA ALA A 238 -21.36 23.81 7.41
C ALA A 238 -21.21 22.78 8.55
N ASP A 239 -20.34 23.10 9.52
CA ASP A 239 -20.14 22.29 10.72
C ASP A 239 -21.39 22.31 11.62
N HIS A 240 -21.99 23.49 11.84
CA HIS A 240 -23.20 23.67 12.65
C HIS A 240 -24.39 22.83 12.14
N TYR A 241 -24.65 22.85 10.84
CA TYR A 241 -25.77 22.10 10.25
C TYR A 241 -25.41 20.66 9.81
N GLN A 242 -24.15 20.24 10.00
CA GLN A 242 -23.63 18.95 9.54
C GLN A 242 -23.94 18.72 8.04
N VAL A 243 -23.58 19.71 7.21
CA VAL A 243 -23.75 19.68 5.75
C VAL A 243 -22.48 20.11 5.03
N SER A 244 -22.39 19.81 3.74
CA SER A 244 -21.30 20.34 2.94
C SER A 244 -21.38 21.86 2.81
N LYS A 245 -20.24 22.54 2.66
CA LYS A 245 -20.18 23.97 2.36
C LYS A 245 -20.98 24.35 1.11
N GLY A 246 -21.03 23.47 0.11
CA GLY A 246 -21.84 23.67 -1.10
C GLY A 246 -23.34 23.72 -0.80
N THR A 247 -23.81 22.92 0.16
CA THR A 247 -25.21 22.93 0.62
C THR A 247 -25.55 24.26 1.28
N VAL A 248 -24.66 24.81 2.13
CA VAL A 248 -24.86 26.13 2.76
C VAL A 248 -24.90 27.24 1.72
N ILE A 249 -23.99 27.23 0.74
CA ILE A 249 -23.98 28.22 -0.35
C ILE A 249 -25.29 28.19 -1.14
N ARG A 250 -25.80 26.98 -1.43
CA ARG A 250 -27.11 26.82 -2.09
C ARG A 250 -28.23 27.43 -1.24
N TRP A 251 -28.31 27.09 0.04
CA TRP A 251 -29.33 27.62 0.95
C TRP A 251 -29.30 29.15 1.04
N LEU A 252 -28.12 29.76 1.06
CA LEU A 252 -27.98 31.22 1.09
C LEU A 252 -28.47 31.88 -0.21
N ARG A 253 -28.25 31.23 -1.36
CA ARG A 253 -28.79 31.70 -2.64
C ARG A 253 -30.30 31.56 -2.70
N GLU A 254 -30.85 30.47 -2.18
CA GLU A 254 -32.30 30.24 -2.11
C GLU A 254 -33.00 31.23 -1.16
N ALA A 255 -32.29 31.78 -0.17
CA ALA A 255 -32.78 32.79 0.75
C ALA A 255 -32.40 34.24 0.34
N ASP A 256 -31.91 34.44 -0.89
CA ASP A 256 -31.46 35.74 -1.43
C ASP A 256 -30.45 36.51 -0.54
N VAL A 257 -29.66 35.80 0.26
CA VAL A 257 -28.60 36.42 1.08
C VAL A 257 -27.35 36.62 0.23
N SER A 258 -27.06 37.86 -0.15
CA SER A 258 -25.89 38.20 -0.96
C SER A 258 -24.60 37.84 -0.24
N ILE A 259 -23.76 37.03 -0.90
CA ILE A 259 -22.42 36.67 -0.38
C ILE A 259 -21.53 37.91 -0.24
N ALA A 260 -21.78 38.96 -1.03
CA ALA A 260 -21.05 40.22 -0.97
C ALA A 260 -21.34 41.00 0.33
N GLU A 261 -22.60 41.01 0.79
CA GLU A 261 -23.03 41.69 2.02
C GLU A 261 -22.47 41.02 3.28
N ARG A 262 -22.18 39.71 3.23
CA ARG A 262 -21.54 39.03 4.36
C ARG A 262 -20.08 39.42 4.55
N LYS A 263 -19.37 39.77 3.46
CA LYS A 263 -17.97 40.24 3.57
C LYS A 263 -17.87 41.61 4.24
N SER A 264 -18.89 42.47 4.13
CA SER A 264 -18.91 43.77 4.81
C SER A 264 -19.28 43.62 6.30
N LEU A 265 -20.17 42.70 6.65
CA LEU A 265 -20.52 42.39 8.06
C LEU A 265 -19.36 41.78 8.84
N GLY A 266 -18.61 40.84 8.25
CA GLY A 266 -17.45 40.22 8.90
C GLY A 266 -16.28 41.18 9.17
N LYS A 267 -16.21 42.32 8.45
CA LYS A 267 -15.22 43.38 8.73
C LYS A 267 -15.63 44.26 9.91
N ARG A 268 -16.93 44.45 10.16
CA ARG A 268 -17.45 45.33 11.24
C ARG A 268 -17.43 44.69 12.63
N LEU A 269 -17.40 43.37 12.74
CA LEU A 269 -17.37 42.66 14.03
C LEU A 269 -15.95 42.39 14.55
N ASN A 270 -14.92 42.60 13.71
CA ASN A 270 -13.51 42.43 14.06
C ASN A 270 -12.76 43.78 14.22
N SER A 271 -13.50 44.89 14.18
CA SER A 271 -13.05 46.26 14.47
C SER A 271 -13.69 46.73 15.76
#